data_AF-A0A1C6LWA0-F1
#
_entry.id   AF-A0A1C6LWA0-F1
#
_cell.length_a   1.000
_cell.length_b   1.000
_cell.length_c   1.000
_cell.angle_alpha   90.00
_cell.angle_beta   90.00
_cell.angle_gamma   90.00
#
_symmetry.space_group_name_H-M   'P 1'
#
loop_
_entity.id
_entity.type
_entity.pdbx_description
1 polymer ?
#
loop_
_entity_poly.entity_id
_entity_poly.type
_entity_poly.pdbx_seq_one_letter_code
_entity_poly.pdbx_strand_id
1 'polypeptide(L)'
;MTEGEAPGPVRFYLACDDVGCPSRAVFDLVIDEPPPPIEDDLFGHILHSSARAAPYLEEQGWTFTQGVGYWCPTCSTPRSERPSPPRPGRRQPPRRQRRDPRGPQ
;
A
#
# COMPACT_ATOMS: atom_id res chain seq x y z
N MET A 1 -24.21 6.51 -25.20
CA MET A 1 -24.20 5.06 -24.91
C MET A 1 -22.90 4.72 -24.21
N THR A 2 -22.87 4.83 -22.89
CA THR A 2 -22.04 3.96 -22.05
C THR A 2 -23.04 3.13 -21.25
N GLU A 3 -23.76 2.27 -21.97
CA GLU A 3 -24.60 1.26 -21.35
C GLU A 3 -23.68 0.33 -20.56
N GLY A 4 -23.85 0.32 -19.23
CA GLY A 4 -23.41 -0.72 -18.32
C GLY A 4 -21.96 -1.19 -18.47
N GLU A 5 -21.08 -0.71 -17.60
CA GLU A 5 -19.97 -1.56 -17.15
C GLU A 5 -20.62 -2.87 -16.67
N ALA A 6 -20.48 -3.94 -17.45
CA ALA A 6 -21.17 -5.20 -17.18
C ALA A 6 -20.68 -5.75 -15.83
N PRO A 7 -21.58 -6.31 -15.00
CA PRO A 7 -21.16 -6.97 -13.78
C PRO A 7 -20.14 -8.06 -14.12
N GLY A 8 -18.97 -8.00 -13.48
CA GLY A 8 -17.82 -8.77 -13.91
C GLY A 8 -16.51 -8.41 -13.20
N PRO A 9 -15.44 -9.17 -13.48
CA PRO A 9 -14.13 -8.89 -12.91
C PRO A 9 -13.56 -7.59 -13.50
N VAL A 10 -13.30 -6.63 -12.63
CA VAL A 10 -12.64 -5.36 -12.91
C VAL A 10 -11.28 -5.36 -12.24
N ARG A 11 -10.24 -5.00 -12.98
CA ARG A 11 -8.91 -4.80 -12.40
C ARG A 11 -8.81 -3.41 -11.82
N PHE A 12 -8.76 -3.32 -10.49
CA PHE A 12 -8.60 -2.07 -9.78
C PHE A 12 -7.12 -1.67 -9.72
N TYR A 13 -6.86 -0.39 -9.90
CA TYR A 13 -5.52 0.20 -9.82
C TYR A 13 -5.57 1.49 -9.00
N LEU A 14 -4.70 1.58 -8.01
CA LEU A 14 -4.53 2.78 -7.18
C LEU A 14 -3.04 3.06 -6.96
N ALA A 15 -2.67 4.33 -7.07
CA ALA A 15 -1.34 4.83 -6.69
C ALA A 15 -1.44 5.63 -5.40
N CYS A 16 -0.36 5.65 -4.61
CA CYS A 16 -0.26 6.52 -3.45
C CYS A 16 -0.18 7.99 -3.87
N ASP A 17 -0.98 8.86 -3.25
CA ASP A 17 -1.01 10.29 -3.55
C ASP A 17 0.16 11.10 -2.93
N ASP A 18 0.99 10.47 -2.10
CA ASP A 18 2.21 11.05 -1.56
C ASP A 18 3.28 11.20 -2.66
N VAL A 19 3.80 12.42 -2.82
CA VAL A 19 4.70 12.77 -3.94
C VAL A 19 5.99 11.95 -3.88
N GLY A 20 6.22 11.15 -4.93
CA GLY A 20 7.41 10.31 -5.05
C GLY A 20 7.29 8.93 -4.41
N CYS A 21 6.14 8.58 -3.81
CA CYS A 21 5.88 7.24 -3.34
C CYS A 21 5.55 6.29 -4.51
N PRO A 22 6.30 5.20 -4.73
CA PRO A 22 6.03 4.26 -5.83
C PRO A 22 4.95 3.22 -5.49
N SER A 23 4.36 3.29 -4.29
CA SER A 23 3.41 2.28 -3.80
C SER A 23 2.14 2.28 -4.63
N ARG A 24 1.69 1.08 -4.99
CA ARG A 24 0.49 0.83 -5.80
C ARG A 24 -0.29 -0.34 -5.21
N ALA A 25 -1.62 -0.25 -5.25
CA ALA A 25 -2.50 -1.39 -5.05
C ALA A 25 -3.06 -1.81 -6.41
N VAL A 26 -2.94 -3.10 -6.71
CA VAL A 26 -3.48 -3.69 -7.94
C VAL A 26 -4.11 -5.02 -7.56
N PHE A 27 -5.41 -5.14 -7.78
CA PHE A 27 -6.16 -6.37 -7.49
C PHE A 27 -7.38 -6.45 -8.39
N ASP A 28 -7.87 -7.67 -8.58
CA ASP A 28 -9.10 -7.91 -9.34
C ASP A 28 -10.28 -7.93 -8.37
N LEU A 29 -11.35 -7.21 -8.72
CA LEU A 29 -12.58 -7.09 -7.97
C LEU A 29 -13.74 -7.52 -8.85
N VAL A 30 -14.62 -8.38 -8.36
CA VAL A 30 -15.89 -8.66 -9.05
C VAL A 30 -16.90 -7.63 -8.58
N ILE A 31 -17.37 -6.79 -9.51
CA ILE A 31 -18.45 -5.84 -9.24
C ILE A 31 -19.72 -6.46 -9.82
N ASP A 32 -20.64 -6.80 -8.93
CA ASP A 32 -21.90 -7.49 -9.17
C ASP A 32 -23.08 -6.54 -9.42
N GLU A 33 -22.96 -5.30 -8.94
CA GLU A 33 -23.96 -4.25 -9.14
C GLU A 33 -23.49 -3.25 -10.22
N PRO A 34 -24.34 -2.85 -11.17
CA PRO A 34 -23.98 -1.80 -12.12
C PRO A 34 -23.87 -0.42 -11.45
N PRO A 35 -23.10 0.52 -12.02
CA PRO A 35 -23.07 1.90 -11.54
C PRO A 35 -24.45 2.57 -11.73
N PRO A 36 -24.80 3.58 -10.91
CA PRO A 36 -26.02 4.35 -11.10
C PRO A 36 -26.02 5.07 -12.45
N PRO A 37 -27.17 5.42 -13.04
CA PRO A 37 -27.22 6.20 -14.27
C PRO A 37 -26.48 7.54 -14.13
N ILE A 38 -25.73 7.93 -15.17
CA ILE A 38 -24.93 9.17 -15.16
C ILE A 38 -25.83 10.40 -14.97
N GLU A 39 -27.03 10.36 -15.55
CA GLU A 39 -28.01 11.45 -15.50
C GLU A 39 -28.57 11.67 -14.09
N ASP A 40 -28.61 10.61 -13.27
CA ASP A 40 -29.16 10.64 -11.92
C ASP A 40 -28.08 10.96 -10.88
N ASP A 41 -26.88 10.39 -11.04
CA ASP A 41 -25.75 10.63 -10.15
C ASP A 41 -24.40 10.46 -10.87
N LEU A 42 -23.89 11.57 -11.41
CA LEU A 42 -22.59 11.61 -12.08
C LEU A 42 -21.45 11.14 -11.17
N PHE A 43 -21.44 11.56 -9.90
CA PHE A 43 -20.34 11.23 -8.99
C PHE A 43 -20.41 9.78 -8.55
N GLY A 44 -21.61 9.29 -8.22
CA GLY A 44 -21.84 7.88 -7.92
C GLY A 44 -21.46 6.98 -9.09
N HIS A 45 -21.78 7.37 -10.32
CA HIS A 45 -21.42 6.60 -11.51
C HIS A 45 -19.89 6.48 -11.66
N ILE A 46 -19.18 7.60 -11.55
CA ILE A 46 -17.71 7.64 -11.71
C ILE A 46 -17.00 6.92 -10.55
N LEU A 47 -17.49 7.09 -9.32
CA LEU A 47 -16.83 6.57 -8.11
C LEU A 47 -17.27 5.15 -7.74
N HIS A 48 -18.23 4.56 -8.46
CA HIS A 48 -18.81 3.25 -8.15
C HIS A 48 -17.76 2.17 -7.88
N SER A 49 -16.82 1.99 -8.81
CA SER A 49 -15.76 0.98 -8.68
C SER A 49 -14.82 1.26 -7.49
N SER A 50 -14.50 2.53 -7.26
CA SER A 50 -13.66 2.95 -6.12
C SER A 50 -14.37 2.73 -4.78
N ALA A 51 -15.68 2.98 -4.71
CA ALA A 51 -16.48 2.71 -3.53
C ALA A 51 -16.53 1.22 -3.19
N ARG A 52 -16.62 0.35 -4.22
CA ARG A 52 -16.55 -1.11 -4.04
C ARG A 52 -15.16 -1.61 -3.68
N ALA A 53 -14.11 -0.91 -4.12
CA ALA A 53 -12.72 -1.23 -3.79
C ALA A 53 -12.30 -0.77 -2.38
N ALA A 54 -13.00 0.21 -1.79
CA ALA A 54 -12.60 0.83 -0.52
C ALA A 54 -12.39 -0.16 0.64
N PRO A 55 -13.28 -1.14 0.91
CA PRO A 55 -13.06 -2.11 1.99
C PRO A 55 -11.78 -2.93 1.80
N TYR A 56 -11.47 -3.34 0.57
CA TYR A 56 -10.25 -4.10 0.26
C TYR A 56 -8.98 -3.27 0.41
N LEU A 57 -9.06 -1.97 0.14
CA LEU A 57 -7.97 -1.03 0.37
C LEU A 57 -7.71 -0.87 1.87
N GLU A 58 -8.76 -0.73 2.68
CA GLU A 58 -8.67 -0.65 4.14
C GLU A 58 -8.04 -1.92 4.74
N GLU A 59 -8.43 -3.11 4.29
CA GLU A 59 -7.82 -4.38 4.71
C GLU A 59 -6.32 -4.47 4.40
N GLN A 60 -5.89 -3.84 3.31
CA GLN A 60 -4.48 -3.73 2.93
C GLN A 60 -3.74 -2.59 3.66
N GLY A 61 -4.44 -1.86 4.54
CA GLY A 61 -3.90 -0.75 5.34
C GLY A 61 -3.79 0.57 4.59
N TRP A 62 -4.43 0.71 3.43
CA TRP A 62 -4.53 2.00 2.76
C TRP A 62 -5.50 2.90 3.50
N THR A 63 -5.24 4.19 3.47
CA THR A 63 -6.04 5.18 4.21
C THR A 63 -6.46 6.29 3.27
N PHE A 64 -7.75 6.59 3.22
CA PHE A 64 -8.25 7.77 2.52
C PHE A 64 -8.11 9.01 3.43
N THR A 65 -7.31 9.97 3.00
CA THR A 65 -7.15 11.27 3.66
C THR A 65 -8.03 12.29 2.96
N GLN A 66 -9.04 12.81 3.67
CA GLN A 66 -9.98 13.78 3.11
C GLN A 66 -9.25 15.02 2.56
N GLY A 67 -9.56 15.39 1.31
CA GLY A 67 -8.95 16.54 0.63
C GLY A 67 -7.55 16.30 0.06
N VAL A 68 -6.98 15.10 0.26
CA VAL A 68 -5.65 14.73 -0.27
C VAL A 68 -5.72 13.53 -1.19
N GLY A 69 -6.40 12.44 -0.78
CA GLY A 69 -6.48 11.20 -1.56
C GLY A 69 -6.07 9.97 -0.74
N TYR A 70 -5.72 8.89 -1.43
CA TYR A 70 -5.35 7.60 -0.83
C TYR A 70 -3.86 7.49 -0.56
N TRP A 71 -3.54 7.13 0.67
CA TRP A 71 -2.17 6.95 1.14
C TRP A 71 -1.91 5.49 1.46
N CYS A 72 -0.76 4.97 1.04
CA CYS A 72 -0.35 3.60 1.34
C CYS A 72 -0.03 3.47 2.84
N PRO A 73 -0.01 2.24 3.39
CA PRO A 73 0.25 2.00 4.83
C PRO A 73 1.55 2.64 5.32
N THR A 74 2.54 2.73 4.44
CA THR A 74 3.81 3.37 4.78
C THR A 74 3.65 4.88 4.93
N CYS A 75 3.01 5.56 3.99
CA CYS A 75 2.86 7.02 4.00
C CYS A 75 1.80 7.50 4.99
N SER A 76 0.74 6.72 5.23
CA SER A 76 -0.32 7.07 6.20
C SER A 76 0.13 6.96 7.66
N THR A 77 1.11 6.09 7.95
CA THR A 77 1.62 5.94 9.33
C THR A 77 2.49 7.14 9.75
N PRO A 78 2.17 7.85 10.85
CA PRO A 78 3.02 8.88 11.41
C PRO A 78 4.45 8.38 11.66
N ARG A 79 5.45 9.24 11.46
CA ARG A 79 6.87 8.86 11.67
C ARG A 79 7.15 8.27 13.05
N SER A 80 6.41 8.69 14.08
CA SER A 80 6.51 8.21 15.45
C SER A 80 6.06 6.75 15.63
N GLU A 81 5.17 6.28 14.76
CA GLU A 81 4.55 4.95 14.84
C GLU A 81 5.13 3.97 13.81
N ARG A 82 5.96 4.47 12.89
CA ARG A 82 6.58 3.65 11.86
C ARG A 82 7.58 2.67 12.50
N PRO A 83 7.56 1.37 12.14
CA PRO A 83 8.52 0.40 12.65
C PRO A 83 9.96 0.88 12.39
N SER A 84 10.78 0.89 13.43
CA SER A 84 12.20 1.22 13.28
C SER A 84 12.86 0.19 12.36
N PRO A 85 13.64 0.60 11.35
CA PRO A 85 14.39 -0.34 10.55
C PRO A 85 15.30 -1.17 11.46
N PRO A 86 15.53 -2.46 11.14
CA PRO A 86 16.42 -3.30 11.94
C PRO A 86 17.78 -2.61 12.02
N ARG A 87 18.22 -2.28 13.24
CA ARG A 87 19.55 -1.71 13.44
C ARG A 87 20.57 -2.69 12.85
N PRO A 88 21.47 -2.25 11.95
CA PRO A 88 22.53 -3.12 11.47
C PRO A 88 23.26 -3.68 12.68
N GLY A 89 23.24 -5.01 12.82
CA GLY A 89 23.84 -5.71 13.93
C GLY A 89 25.28 -5.21 14.10
N ARG A 90 25.60 -4.74 15.30
CA ARG A 90 26.93 -4.26 15.67
C ARG A 90 27.91 -5.39 15.38
N ARG A 91 28.59 -5.37 14.22
CA ARG A 91 29.65 -6.32 13.88
C ARG A 91 30.66 -6.25 15.02
N GLN A 92 30.69 -7.29 15.85
CA GLN A 92 31.72 -7.38 16.88
C GLN A 92 33.07 -7.43 16.13
N PRO A 93 34.03 -6.56 16.49
CA PRO A 93 35.34 -6.66 15.90
C PRO A 93 35.91 -8.04 16.21
N PRO A 94 36.59 -8.72 15.26
CA PRO A 94 37.18 -10.01 15.50
C PRO A 94 38.14 -9.89 16.69
N ARG A 95 37.89 -10.70 17.74
CA ARG A 95 38.80 -10.88 18.88
C ARG A 95 40.16 -11.27 18.30
N ARG A 96 41.13 -10.34 18.34
CA ARG A 96 42.54 -10.65 18.03
C ARG A 96 42.97 -11.76 19.00
N GLN A 97 43.12 -12.98 18.48
CA GLN A 97 43.78 -14.04 19.23
C GLN A 97 45.24 -13.62 19.43
N ARG A 98 45.58 -13.36 20.69
CA ARG A 98 46.95 -13.11 21.13
C ARG A 98 47.71 -14.42 20.86
N ARG A 99 48.60 -14.44 19.86
CA ARG A 99 49.50 -15.57 19.65
C ARG A 99 50.37 -15.72 20.89
N ASP A 100 50.29 -16.88 21.51
CA ASP A 100 51.14 -17.29 22.63
C ASP A 100 52.59 -17.41 22.14
N PRO A 101 53.58 -16.77 22.79
CA PRO A 101 54.98 -16.80 22.33
C PRO A 101 55.77 -18.03 22.81
N ARG A 102 55.12 -19.13 23.21
CA ARG A 102 55.81 -20.35 23.64
C ARG A 102 55.32 -21.57 22.85
N GLY A 103 55.99 -21.84 21.74
CA GLY A 103 55.99 -23.16 21.12
C GLY A 103 56.84 -24.13 21.95
N PRO A 104 56.52 -25.44 21.97
CA PRO A 104 57.24 -26.44 22.74
C PRO A 104 58.62 -26.73 22.10
N GLN A 105 59.58 -27.03 22.97
CA GLN A 105 60.98 -27.35 22.66
C GLN A 105 61.14 -28.68 21.93
#